data_AF-A0A968Y4G1-F1
#
_entry.id   AF-A0A968Y4G1-F1
#
_cell.length_a   1.000
_cell.length_b   1.000
_cell.length_c   1.000
_cell.angle_alpha   90.00
_cell.angle_beta   90.00
_cell.angle_gamma   90.00
#
_symmetry.space_group_name_H-M   'P 1'
#
loop_
_entity.id
_entity.type
_entity.pdbx_description
1 polymer ?
#
loop_
_entity_poly.entity_id
_entity_poly.type
_entity_poly.pdbx_seq_one_letter_code
_entity_poly.pdbx_strand_id
1 'polypeptide(L)' 'MQTQTLPFPTEQIVNSIFQAGELSRADRHQLQALLSNDAIGENELSSIEKVIDAVLKGILDVLY' A
#
# COMPACT_ATOMS: atom_id res chain seq x y z
N MET A 1 -29.68 -2.12 4.54
CA MET A 1 -28.79 -1.26 3.73
C MET A 1 -27.48 -2.02 3.57
N GLN A 2 -27.18 -2.53 2.38
CA GLN A 2 -25.90 -3.21 2.14
C GLN A 2 -24.81 -2.16 1.99
N THR A 3 -23.93 -2.04 2.98
CA THR A 3 -22.66 -1.34 2.81
C THR A 3 -21.81 -2.17 1.86
N GLN A 4 -21.82 -1.80 0.58
CA GLN A 4 -20.82 -2.26 -0.37
C GLN A 4 -19.47 -1.78 0.18
N THR A 5 -18.71 -2.68 0.78
CA THR A 5 -17.31 -2.46 1.16
C THR A 5 -16.52 -2.36 -0.14
N LEU A 6 -16.57 -1.18 -0.77
CA LEU A 6 -15.64 -0.84 -1.84
C LEU A 6 -14.23 -1.02 -1.24
N PRO A 7 -13.36 -1.86 -1.84
CA PRO A 7 -12.01 -2.02 -1.32
C PRO A 7 -11.34 -0.65 -1.33
N PHE A 8 -10.80 -0.26 -0.18
CA PHE A 8 -10.16 1.04 -0.02
C PHE A 8 -9.09 1.22 -1.10
N PRO A 9 -8.92 2.42 -1.67
CA PRO A 9 -7.92 2.66 -2.72
C PRO A 9 -6.51 2.23 -2.27
N THR A 10 -6.19 2.36 -0.98
CA THR A 10 -4.95 1.89 -0.35
C THR A 10 -4.76 0.37 -0.44
N GLU A 11 -5.79 -0.43 -0.15
CA GLU A 11 -5.69 -1.90 -0.23
C GLU A 11 -5.46 -2.38 -1.67
N GLN A 12 -6.04 -1.69 -2.66
CA GLN A 12 -5.82 -2.05 -4.07
C GLN A 12 -4.38 -1.77 -4.51
N ILE A 13 -3.81 -0.64 -4.07
CA ILE A 13 -2.42 -0.30 -4.33
C ILE A 13 -1.50 -1.34 -3.68
N VAL A 14 -1.70 -1.61 -2.39
CA VAL A 14 -0.92 -2.61 -1.65
C VAL A 14 -1.00 -3.99 -2.30
N ASN A 15 -2.21 -4.45 -2.66
CA ASN A 15 -2.37 -5.73 -3.35
C ASN A 15 -1.67 -5.77 -4.71
N SER A 16 -1.68 -4.67 -5.46
CA SER A 16 -0.98 -4.59 -6.75
C SER A 16 0.52 -4.74 -6.58
N ILE A 17 1.10 -4.09 -5.56
CA ILE A 17 2.52 -4.22 -5.20
C ILE A 17 2.87 -5.68 -4.86
N PHE A 18 2.07 -6.32 -4.01
CA PHE A 18 2.29 -7.72 -3.63
C PHE A 18 2.11 -8.70 -4.80
N GLN A 19 1.20 -8.42 -5.72
CA GLN A 19 1.03 -9.24 -6.94
C GLN A 19 2.18 -9.07 -7.92
N ALA A 20 2.71 -7.85 -8.05
CA ALA A 20 3.88 -7.59 -8.88
C ALA A 20 5.16 -8.18 -8.27
N GLY A 21 5.20 -8.34 -6.94
CA GLY A 21 6.39 -8.79 -6.22
C GLY A 21 7.46 -7.70 -6.10
N GLU A 22 7.12 -6.47 -6.50
CA GLU A 22 8.04 -5.35 -6.57
C GLU A 22 7.38 -4.04 -6.19
N LEU A 23 8.17 -3.14 -5.60
CA LEU A 23 7.79 -1.78 -5.25
C LEU A 23 8.41 -0.80 -6.24
N SER A 24 7.59 -0.34 -7.19
CA SER A 24 8.04 0.61 -8.21
C SER A 24 8.15 2.04 -7.67
N ARG A 25 8.79 2.92 -8.45
CA ARG A 25 8.81 4.35 -8.15
C ARG A 25 7.42 4.96 -8.10
N ALA A 26 6.50 4.52 -8.97
CA ALA A 26 5.12 5.01 -8.99
C ALA A 26 4.38 4.62 -7.70
N ASP A 27 4.53 3.38 -7.26
CA ASP A 27 3.94 2.87 -6.03
C ASP A 27 4.44 3.66 -4.81
N ARG A 28 5.75 3.94 -4.74
CA ARG A 28 6.32 4.78 -3.68
C ARG A 28 5.68 6.16 -3.63
N HIS A 29 5.48 6.80 -4.78
CA HIS A 29 4.83 8.11 -4.84
C HIS A 29 3.37 8.04 -4.36
N GLN A 30 2.64 6.98 -4.72
CA GLN A 30 1.26 6.79 -4.26
C GLN A 30 1.19 6.54 -2.75
N LEU A 31 2.03 5.65 -2.22
CA LEU A 31 2.09 5.38 -0.78
C LEU A 31 2.49 6.64 0.01
N GLN A 32 3.43 7.43 -0.51
CA GLN A 32 3.82 8.70 0.11
C GLN A 32 2.69 9.73 0.12
N ALA A 33 1.91 9.82 -0.96
CA ALA A 33 0.73 10.68 -1.01
C ALA A 33 -0.34 10.25 -0.01
N LEU A 34 -0.54 8.93 0.17
CA LEU A 34 -1.46 8.39 1.17
C LEU A 34 -1.00 8.69 2.60
N LEU A 35 0.28 8.51 2.90
CA LEU A 35 0.86 8.84 4.21
C LEU A 35 0.84 10.34 4.52
N SER A 36 0.84 11.19 3.48
CA SER A 36 0.75 12.66 3.65
C SER A 36 -0.68 13.15 3.86
N ASN A 37 -1.67 12.25 3.85
CA ASN A 37 -3.07 12.59 4.10
C ASN A 37 -3.38 12.52 5.59
N ASP A 38 -3.71 13.67 6.20
CA ASP A 38 -4.11 13.76 7.62
C ASP A 38 -5.36 12.93 7.98
N ALA A 39 -6.12 12.46 6.98
CA ALA A 39 -7.30 11.62 7.16
C ALA A 39 -7.03 10.11 6.97
N ILE A 40 -5.77 9.66 6.93
CA ILE A 40 -5.45 8.23 6.80
C ILE A 40 -5.96 7.44 8.02
N GLY A 41 -6.71 6.37 7.77
CA GLY A 41 -7.19 5.47 8.82
C GLY A 41 -6.15 4.44 9.27
N GLU A 42 -6.34 3.86 10.46
CA GLU A 42 -5.45 2.82 11.02
C GLU A 42 -5.31 1.59 10.11
N ASN A 43 -6.39 1.18 9.42
CA ASN A 43 -6.37 0.05 8.50
C ASN A 43 -5.49 0.31 7.26
N GLU A 44 -5.51 1.54 6.78
CA GLU A 44 -4.72 1.98 5.63
C GLU A 44 -3.25 2.06 6.03
N LEU A 45 -2.97 2.65 7.20
CA LEU A 45 -1.64 2.69 7.77
C LEU A 45 -1.05 1.28 7.93
N SER A 46 -1.82 0.36 8.53
CA SER A 46 -1.41 -1.05 8.70
C SER A 46 -1.14 -1.75 7.36
N SER A 47 -1.87 -1.39 6.30
CA SER A 47 -1.65 -1.94 4.97
C SER A 47 -0.34 -1.44 4.35
N ILE A 48 0.00 -0.16 4.57
CA ILE A 48 1.27 0.42 4.13
C ILE A 48 2.45 -0.16 4.93
N GLU A 49 2.28 -0.35 6.25
CA GLU A 49 3.28 -0.99 7.11
C GLU A 49 3.65 -2.40 6.63
N LYS A 50 2.67 -3.18 6.14
CA LYS A 50 2.95 -4.50 5.54
C LYS A 50 3.84 -4.42 4.32
N VAL A 51 3.69 -3.40 3.48
CA VAL A 51 4.57 -3.19 2.32
C VAL A 51 5.99 -2.88 2.79
N ILE A 52 6.14 -2.02 3.79
CA ILE A 52 7.45 -1.67 4.37
C ILE A 52 8.12 -2.91 4.97
N ASP A 53 7.39 -3.70 5.76
CA ASP A 53 7.88 -4.94 6.35
C ASP A 53 8.29 -5.97 5.30
N ALA A 54 7.52 -6.10 4.21
CA ALA A 54 7.84 -6.99 3.10
C ALA A 54 9.11 -6.56 2.34
N VAL A 55 9.34 -5.26 2.15
CA VAL A 55 10.61 -4.74 1.60
C VAL A 55 11.77 -5.04 2.55
N LEU A 56 11.62 -4.77 3.84
CA LEU A 56 12.68 -5.04 4.84
C LEU A 56 13.04 -6.52 4.95
N LYS A 57 12.07 -7.41 4.73
CA LYS A 57 12.27 -8.86 4.69
C LYS A 57 12.81 -9.38 3.36
N GLY A 58 12.96 -8.53 2.35
CA GLY A 58 13.38 -8.93 1.00
C GLY A 58 12.33 -9.77 0.26
N ILE A 59 11.06 -9.65 0.65
CA ILE A 59 9.92 -10.29 -0.05
C ILE A 59 9.54 -9.47 -1.29
N LEU A 60 9.65 -8.15 -1.19
CA LEU A 60 9.43 -7.23 -2.31
C LEU A 60 10.75 -6.66 -2.80
N ASP A 61 11.00 -6.77 -4.10
CA ASP A 61 12.11 -6.08 -4.76
C ASP A 61 11.79 -4.59 -4.91
N VAL A 62 12.81 -3.73 -4.79
CA VAL A 62 12.63 -2.28 -4.93
C VAL A 62 13.19 -1.82 -6.26
N LEU A 63 12.32 -1.41 -7.19
CA LEU A 63 12.75 -0.87 -8.47
C LEU A 63 13.08 0.62 -8.37
N TYR A 64 14.19 1.04 -8.99
CA TYR A 64 14.65 2.44 -8.99
C TYR A 64 13.97 3.30 -10.04
#